data_AF-A0A656K5T9-F1
#
_entry.id   AF-A0A656K5T9-F1
#
_cell.length_a   1.000
_cell.length_b   1.000
_cell.length_c   1.000
_cell.angle_alpha   90.00
_cell.angle_beta   90.00
_cell.angle_gamma   90.00
#
_symmetry.space_group_name_H-M   'P 1'
#
loop_
_entity.id
_entity.type
_entity.pdbx_description
1 polymer ?
#
loop_
_entity_poly.entity_id
_entity_poly.type
_entity_poly.pdbx_seq_one_letter_code
_entity_poly.pdbx_strand_id
1 'polypeptide(L)' 'RFIATLGTQVVELGPVNATIHQVNERILASDLDVLTEIYYQTLVKLLA' A
#
# COMPACT_ATOMS: atom_id res chain seq x y z
N ARG A 1 0.36 13.91 -0.34
CA ARG A 1 0.09 15.36 -0.51
C ARG A 1 0.99 16.08 -1.52
N PHE A 2 2.32 15.92 -1.48
CA PHE A 2 3.21 16.66 -2.38
C PHE A 2 3.11 16.18 -3.84
N ILE A 3 3.09 14.87 -4.06
CA ILE A 3 2.97 14.32 -5.42
C ILE A 3 1.66 14.73 -6.10
N ALA A 4 0.58 14.92 -5.32
CA ALA A 4 -0.72 15.35 -5.85
C ALA A 4 -0.66 16.74 -6.50
N THR A 5 0.30 17.61 -6.14
CA THR A 5 0.46 18.94 -6.77
C THR A 5 0.94 18.86 -8.22
N LEU A 6 1.35 17.68 -8.69
CA LEU A 6 1.79 17.45 -10.07
C LEU A 6 0.62 17.14 -11.02
N GLY A 7 -0.63 17.21 -10.55
CA GLY A 7 -1.82 16.94 -11.38
C GLY A 7 -2.03 15.45 -11.71
N THR A 8 -1.38 14.55 -10.98
CA THR A 8 -1.52 13.09 -11.13
C THR A 8 -2.56 12.51 -10.17
N GLN A 9 -3.05 11.31 -10.47
CA GLN A 9 -3.90 10.55 -9.55
C GLN A 9 -3.02 9.89 -8.47
N VAL A 10 -3.40 10.04 -7.20
CA VAL A 10 -2.61 9.54 -6.06
C VAL A 10 -3.52 8.82 -5.08
N VAL A 11 -3.15 7.59 -4.74
CA VAL A 11 -3.80 6.76 -3.71
C VAL A 11 -2.71 6.18 -2.82
N GLU A 12 -2.98 6.07 -1.51
CA GLU A 12 -2.13 5.36 -0.56
C GLU A 12 -2.83 4.04 -0.19
N LEU A 13 -2.14 2.92 -0.36
CA LEU A 13 -2.62 1.59 -0.01
C LEU A 13 -1.51 0.85 0.71
N GLY A 14 -1.83 0.22 1.83
CA GLY A 14 -0.90 -0.54 2.65
C GLY A 14 -1.63 -1.46 3.62
N PRO A 15 -0.88 -2.14 4.51
CA PRO A 15 -1.45 -3.06 5.49
C PRO A 15 -2.19 -2.32 6.62
N VAL A 16 -2.83 -3.09 7.51
CA VAL A 16 -3.56 -2.56 8.67
C VAL A 16 -2.63 -1.70 9.53
N ASN A 17 -3.03 -0.46 9.79
CA ASN A 17 -2.23 0.52 10.52
C ASN A 17 -2.50 0.56 12.04
N ALA A 18 -3.28 -0.38 12.59
CA ALA A 18 -3.77 -0.34 13.96
C ALA A 18 -2.66 -0.25 15.04
N THR A 19 -1.44 -0.70 14.73
CA THR A 19 -0.31 -0.72 15.68
C THR A 19 0.82 0.23 15.32
N ILE A 20 0.68 1.09 14.30
CA ILE A 20 1.77 1.99 13.91
C ILE A 20 2.13 2.94 15.07
N HIS A 21 3.43 3.17 15.28
CA HIS A 21 3.96 4.06 16.32
C HIS A 21 3.59 3.65 17.76
N GLN A 22 3.39 2.35 18.00
CA GLN A 22 3.09 1.78 19.31
C GLN A 22 4.11 0.70 19.69
N VAL A 23 4.19 0.37 20.98
CA VAL A 23 4.99 -0.77 21.43
C VAL A 23 4.37 -2.06 20.88
N ASN A 24 5.23 -3.00 20.43
CA ASN A 24 4.83 -4.24 19.76
C ASN A 24 4.10 -4.01 18.43
N GLU A 25 4.52 -3.00 17.66
CA GLU A 25 4.10 -2.81 16.28
C GLU A 25 4.30 -4.12 15.48
N ARG A 26 3.25 -4.55 14.80
CA ARG A 26 3.21 -5.84 14.11
C ARG A 26 2.28 -5.82 12.92
N ILE A 27 2.48 -6.79 12.06
CA ILE A 27 1.65 -7.07 10.90
C ILE A 27 1.37 -8.58 10.86
N LEU A 28 0.25 -8.98 10.26
CA LEU A 28 0.03 -10.38 9.92
C LEU A 28 0.88 -10.72 8.69
N ALA A 29 1.77 -11.71 8.79
CA ALA A 29 2.72 -12.01 7.72
C ALA A 29 2.03 -12.31 6.37
N SER A 30 0.88 -13.00 6.38
CA SER A 30 0.12 -13.31 5.16
C SER A 30 -0.44 -12.07 4.45
N ASP A 31 -0.62 -10.95 5.15
CA ASP A 31 -1.08 -9.71 4.51
C ASP A 31 -0.02 -9.14 3.55
N LEU A 32 1.26 -9.49 3.73
CA LEU A 32 2.33 -9.08 2.82
C LEU A 32 2.23 -9.79 1.46
N ASP A 33 1.83 -11.07 1.46
CA ASP A 33 1.61 -11.83 0.23
C ASP A 33 0.43 -11.25 -0.55
N VAL A 34 -0.68 -10.95 0.16
CA VAL A 34 -1.87 -10.31 -0.42
C VAL A 34 -1.53 -8.92 -0.97
N LEU A 35 -0.78 -8.12 -0.22
CA LEU A 35 -0.37 -6.78 -0.65
C LEU A 35 0.51 -6.83 -1.91
N THR A 36 1.39 -7.82 -2.00
CA THR A 36 2.23 -8.06 -3.19
C THR A 36 1.38 -8.32 -4.42
N GLU A 37 0.38 -9.20 -4.31
CA GLU A 37 -0.53 -9.49 -5.42
C GLU A 37 -1.34 -8.26 -5.83
N ILE A 38 -1.82 -7.46 -4.88
CA ILE A 38 -2.55 -6.22 -5.19
C ILE A 38 -1.67 -5.24 -5.97
N TYR A 39 -0.43 -5.01 -5.53
CA TYR A 39 0.48 -4.13 -6.26
C TYR A 39 0.82 -4.67 -7.65
N TYR A 40 1.08 -5.97 -7.77
CA TYR A 40 1.34 -6.61 -9.06
C TYR A 40 0.16 -6.42 -10.03
N GLN A 41 -1.06 -6.73 -9.59
CA GLN A 41 -2.26 -6.56 -10.41
C GLN A 41 -2.55 -5.09 -10.75
N THR A 42 -2.18 -4.16 -9.86
CA THR A 42 -2.28 -2.72 -10.15
C THR A 42 -1.36 -2.33 -11.29
N LEU A 43 -0.12 -2.82 -11.30
CA LEU A 43 0.83 -2.60 -12.40
C LEU A 43 0.31 -3.21 -13.71
N VAL A 44 -0.18 -4.45 -13.67
CA VAL A 44 -0.75 -5.11 -14.86
C VAL A 44 -1.90 -4.29 -15.45
N LYS A 45 -2.85 -3.84 -14.61
CA LYS A 45 -4.01 -3.06 -15.08
C LYS A 45 -3.67 -1.68 -15.62
N LEU A 46 -2.54 -1.10 -15.23
CA LEU A 46 -2.17 0.27 -15.60
C LEU A 46 -1.11 0.34 -16.70
N LEU A 47 -0.28 -0.70 -16.87
CA LEU A 47 0.94 -0.62 -17.69
C LEU A 47 1.11 -1.76 -18.71
N ALA A 48 0.33 -2.85 -18.63
CA ALA A 48 0.44 -3.99 -19.55
C ALA A 48 -0.54 -3.90 -20.73
#